data_AF-A0A954RD77-F1
#
_entry.id   AF-A0A954RD77-F1
#
_cell.length_a   1.000
_cell.length_b   1.000
_cell.length_c   1.000
_cell.angle_alpha   90.00
_cell.angle_beta   90.00
_cell.angle_gamma   90.00
#
_symmetry.space_group_name_H-M   'P 1'
#
loop_
_entity.id
_entity.type
_entity.pdbx_description
1 polymer ?
#
loop_
_entity_poly.entity_id
_entity_poly.type
_entity_poly.pdbx_seq_one_letter_code
_entity_poly.pdbx_strand_id
1 'polypeptide(L)'
;MSTDFGRVDWVQRVLAFTVLATLAWTMSRNSPDPDLWGHVQYGRDAWAEGLAFSNTYSYTAPGFRWINHENIAELAMAWAVQYWGPSGVLLAKCAMGVFVLWLIMRIVGRQLRSAMFTYGVTLLVAVNLMLFWNLRPHV
;
A
#
# COMPACT_ATOMS: atom_id res chain seq x y z
N MET A 1 5.89 -26.24 -39.64
CA MET A 1 6.48 -25.45 -38.54
C MET A 1 5.34 -24.67 -37.91
N SER A 2 4.61 -25.28 -36.98
CA SER A 2 3.42 -24.68 -36.36
C SER A 2 3.86 -23.63 -35.35
N THR A 3 3.50 -22.39 -35.60
CA THR A 3 3.86 -21.26 -34.75
C THR A 3 3.06 -21.28 -33.45
N ASP A 4 3.77 -21.41 -32.33
CA ASP A 4 3.30 -21.55 -30.94
C ASP A 4 2.67 -20.27 -30.34
N PHE A 5 2.12 -19.38 -31.18
CA PHE A 5 1.61 -18.07 -30.78
C PHE A 5 0.40 -18.15 -29.83
N GLY A 6 -0.44 -19.18 -29.99
CA GLY A 6 -1.61 -19.37 -29.13
C GLY A 6 -1.23 -19.77 -27.69
N ARG A 7 -0.13 -20.52 -27.51
CA ARG A 7 0.27 -21.04 -26.20
C ARG A 7 0.87 -19.95 -25.31
N VAL A 8 1.63 -19.03 -25.91
CA VAL A 8 2.25 -17.90 -25.23
C VAL A 8 1.21 -16.85 -24.78
N ASP A 9 0.14 -16.64 -25.54
CA ASP A 9 -0.92 -15.68 -25.20
C ASP A 9 -1.78 -16.15 -24.01
N TRP A 10 -2.26 -17.39 -23.99
CA TRP A 10 -3.09 -17.86 -22.87
C TRP A 10 -2.30 -17.94 -21.56
N VAL A 11 -1.02 -18.32 -21.59
CA VAL A 11 -0.15 -18.34 -20.40
C VAL A 11 -0.01 -16.92 -19.83
N GLN A 12 0.22 -15.92 -20.68
CA GLN A 12 0.31 -14.52 -20.24
C GLN A 12 -1.00 -14.04 -19.62
N ARG A 13 -2.15 -14.38 -20.22
CA ARG A 13 -3.46 -14.03 -19.67
C ARG A 13 -3.71 -14.69 -18.31
N VAL A 14 -3.36 -15.96 -18.16
CA VAL A 14 -3.45 -16.67 -16.88
C VAL A 14 -2.55 -15.99 -15.84
N LEU A 15 -1.29 -15.69 -16.17
CA LEU A 15 -0.39 -15.01 -15.24
C LEU A 15 -0.87 -13.61 -14.85
N ALA A 16 -1.38 -12.83 -15.81
CA ALA A 16 -1.96 -11.52 -15.53
C ALA A 16 -3.18 -11.63 -14.60
N PHE A 17 -4.07 -12.60 -14.87
CA PHE A 17 -5.19 -12.88 -13.98
C PHE A 17 -4.74 -13.30 -12.58
N THR A 18 -3.72 -14.17 -12.47
CA THR A 18 -3.16 -14.57 -11.17
C THR A 18 -2.62 -13.36 -10.42
N VAL A 19 -1.86 -12.47 -11.06
CA VAL A 19 -1.37 -11.23 -10.42
C VAL A 19 -2.53 -10.38 -9.88
N LEU A 20 -3.57 -10.18 -10.69
CA LEU A 20 -4.74 -9.41 -10.28
C LEU A 20 -5.53 -10.07 -9.14
N ALA A 21 -5.73 -11.38 -9.20
CA ALA A 21 -6.40 -12.14 -8.15
C ALA A 21 -5.60 -12.13 -6.84
N THR A 22 -4.27 -12.30 -6.92
CA THR A 22 -3.37 -12.18 -5.78
C THR A 22 -3.44 -10.79 -5.18
N LEU A 23 -3.38 -9.72 -5.99
CA LEU A 23 -3.52 -8.35 -5.51
C LEU A 23 -4.87 -8.14 -4.81
N ALA A 24 -5.98 -8.54 -5.44
CA ALA A 24 -7.32 -8.40 -4.85
C ALA A 24 -7.43 -9.13 -3.49
N TRP A 25 -6.88 -10.34 -3.41
CA TRP A 25 -6.81 -11.11 -2.16
C TRP A 25 -5.93 -10.44 -1.10
N THR A 26 -4.76 -9.92 -1.48
CA THR A 26 -3.87 -9.23 -0.53
C THR A 26 -4.53 -7.98 0.06
N MET A 27 -5.22 -7.21 -0.78
CA MET A 27 -5.82 -5.95 -0.39
C MET A 27 -7.14 -6.12 0.37
N SER A 28 -7.85 -7.24 0.18
CA SER A 28 -9.08 -7.54 0.93
C SER A 28 -8.82 -7.84 2.41
N ARG A 29 -7.58 -8.14 2.79
CA ARG A 29 -7.20 -8.32 4.20
C ARG A 29 -7.25 -6.98 4.93
N ASN A 30 -8.30 -6.82 5.74
CA ASN A 30 -8.59 -5.64 6.53
C ASN A 30 -8.38 -5.93 8.04
N SER A 31 -7.14 -6.19 8.43
CA SER A 31 -6.76 -6.17 9.85
C SER A 31 -6.17 -4.79 10.14
N PRO A 32 -6.94 -3.84 10.73
CA PRO A 32 -6.40 -2.54 11.08
C PRO A 32 -5.32 -2.70 12.15
N ASP A 33 -4.18 -2.04 11.95
CA ASP A 33 -3.15 -1.93 12.98
C ASP A 33 -3.73 -1.19 14.19
N PRO A 34 -3.47 -1.62 15.44
CA PRO A 34 -3.98 -0.93 16.62
C PRO A 34 -3.57 0.55 16.68
N ASP A 35 -2.45 0.94 16.06
CA ASP A 35 -1.95 2.31 16.03
C ASP A 35 -2.65 3.18 14.96
N LEU A 36 -3.39 2.58 14.01
CA LEU A 36 -4.00 3.26 12.85
C LEU A 36 -4.81 4.49 13.27
N TRP A 37 -5.69 4.33 14.25
CA TRP A 37 -6.56 5.42 14.69
C TRP A 37 -5.80 6.51 15.44
N GLY A 38 -4.67 6.17 16.07
CA GLY A 38 -3.73 7.14 16.61
C GLY A 38 -3.19 8.05 15.51
N HIS A 39 -2.70 7.48 14.42
CA HIS A 39 -2.20 8.27 13.28
C HIS A 39 -3.27 9.15 12.61
N VAL A 40 -4.50 8.63 12.49
CA VAL A 40 -5.63 9.46 12.00
C VAL A 40 -5.87 10.63 12.95
N GLN A 41 -5.80 10.40 14.26
CA GLN A 41 -6.00 11.47 15.25
C GLN A 41 -4.86 12.49 15.19
N TYR A 42 -3.59 12.05 15.16
CA TYR A 42 -2.43 12.94 15.05
C TYR A 42 -2.51 13.83 13.81
N GLY A 43 -2.95 13.29 12.68
CA GLY A 43 -3.18 14.06 11.47
C GLY A 43 -4.32 15.08 11.60
N ARG A 44 -5.39 14.76 12.34
CA ARG A 44 -6.49 15.72 12.61
C ARG A 44 -6.02 16.86 13.50
N ASP A 45 -5.26 16.55 14.54
CA ASP A 45 -4.68 17.56 15.43
C ASP A 45 -3.70 18.44 14.64
N ALA A 46 -2.89 17.84 13.77
CA ALA A 46 -1.99 18.57 12.88
C ALA A 46 -2.72 19.54 11.93
N TRP A 47 -3.89 19.14 11.41
CA TRP A 47 -4.75 20.02 10.61
C TRP A 47 -5.36 21.17 11.42
N ALA A 48 -5.71 20.94 12.69
CA ALA A 48 -6.39 21.91 13.54
C ALA A 48 -5.44 22.89 14.25
N GLU A 49 -4.32 22.39 14.74
CA GLU A 49 -3.42 23.09 15.68
C GLU A 49 -2.00 23.25 15.14
N GLY A 50 -1.68 22.58 14.02
CA GLY A 50 -0.33 22.50 13.47
C GLY A 50 0.46 21.30 14.00
N LEU A 51 1.68 21.11 13.49
CA LEU A 51 2.50 19.95 13.84
C LEU A 51 2.87 19.95 15.32
N ALA A 52 2.63 18.82 16.00
CA ALA A 52 2.97 18.65 17.40
C ALA A 52 4.49 18.55 17.61
N PHE A 53 5.01 19.30 18.59
CA PHE A 53 6.42 19.25 19.02
C PHE A 53 6.66 18.39 20.26
N SER A 54 5.58 17.99 20.94
CA SER A 54 5.59 17.20 22.16
C SER A 54 4.58 16.07 22.09
N ASN A 55 4.83 15.01 22.86
CA ASN A 55 3.99 13.82 22.86
C ASN A 55 2.74 14.04 23.74
N THR A 56 1.57 14.14 23.10
CA THR A 56 0.29 14.41 23.77
C THR A 56 -0.45 13.13 24.19
N TYR A 57 -0.18 12.00 23.51
CA TYR A 57 -0.94 10.76 23.67
C TYR A 57 -0.14 9.61 24.33
N SER A 58 1.10 9.85 24.73
CA SER A 58 1.91 8.87 25.46
C SER A 58 1.60 8.86 26.95
N TYR A 59 1.26 7.68 27.47
CA TYR A 59 1.04 7.46 28.90
C TYR A 59 2.34 7.58 29.72
N THR A 60 3.46 7.07 29.19
CA THR A 60 4.73 6.99 29.94
C THR A 60 5.64 8.18 29.73
N ALA A 61 5.42 8.98 28.68
CA ALA A 61 6.23 10.15 28.35
C ALA A 61 5.38 11.35 27.92
N PRO A 62 4.42 11.80 28.75
CA PRO A 62 3.60 12.98 28.44
C PRO A 62 4.49 14.23 28.34
N GLY A 63 4.30 15.04 27.31
CA GLY A 63 5.02 16.30 27.11
C GLY A 63 6.47 16.16 26.66
N PHE A 64 7.01 14.94 26.51
CA PHE A 64 8.35 14.74 25.95
C PHE A 64 8.42 15.23 24.50
N ARG A 65 9.60 15.73 24.10
CA ARG A 65 9.85 16.14 22.71
C ARG A 65 9.50 15.01 21.75
N TRP A 66 8.68 15.33 20.75
CA TRP A 66 8.28 14.40 19.71
C TRP A 66 8.74 14.91 18.35
N ILE A 67 9.55 14.11 17.64
CA ILE A 67 9.93 14.37 16.26
C ILE A 67 9.22 13.32 15.42
N ASN A 68 8.06 13.68 14.91
CA ASN A 68 7.30 12.79 14.06
C ASN A 68 7.84 12.84 12.62
N HIS A 69 8.16 11.69 12.05
CA HIS A 69 8.57 11.55 10.64
C HIS A 69 7.42 11.12 9.74
N GLU A 70 6.25 10.81 10.32
CA GLU A 70 5.09 10.25 9.63
C GLU A 70 4.01 11.31 9.32
N ASN A 71 4.28 12.60 9.59
CA ASN A 71 3.31 13.70 9.47
C ASN A 71 2.55 13.72 8.14
N ILE A 72 3.24 13.49 7.01
CA ILE A 72 2.58 13.52 5.68
C ILE A 72 1.58 12.36 5.56
N ALA A 73 1.93 11.17 6.05
CA ALA A 73 1.04 10.02 6.04
C ALA A 73 -0.17 10.25 6.95
N GLU A 74 0.06 10.83 8.14
CA GLU A 74 -1.00 11.18 9.09
C GLU A 74 -1.97 12.21 8.53
N LEU A 75 -1.46 13.30 7.93
CA LEU A 75 -2.28 14.31 7.26
C LEU A 75 -3.12 13.71 6.12
N ALA A 76 -2.54 12.80 5.33
CA ALA A 76 -3.24 12.11 4.25
C ALA A 76 -4.31 11.15 4.79
N MET A 77 -4.03 10.42 5.88
CA MET A 77 -5.00 9.53 6.52
C MET A 77 -6.15 10.32 7.15
N ALA A 78 -5.85 11.41 7.86
CA ALA A 78 -6.85 12.31 8.43
C ALA A 78 -7.77 12.87 7.34
N TRP A 79 -7.19 13.34 6.22
CA TRP A 79 -7.94 13.80 5.05
C TRP A 79 -8.82 12.68 4.47
N ALA A 80 -8.27 11.48 4.26
CA ALA A 80 -9.03 10.36 3.71
C ALA A 80 -10.23 10.00 4.60
N VAL A 81 -10.03 9.95 5.93
CA VAL A 81 -11.12 9.69 6.88
C VAL A 81 -12.14 10.82 6.92
N GLN A 82 -11.70 12.08 6.82
CA GLN A 82 -12.60 13.24 6.87
C GLN A 82 -13.58 13.25 5.69
N TYR A 83 -13.11 12.94 4.48
CA TYR A 83 -13.94 13.03 3.26
C TYR A 83 -14.60 11.71 2.85
N TRP A 84 -13.99 10.56 3.16
CA TRP A 84 -14.42 9.24 2.67
C TRP A 84 -14.66 8.23 3.80
N GLY A 85 -14.58 8.68 5.06
CA GLY A 85 -14.70 7.82 6.23
C GLY A 85 -13.57 6.78 6.34
N PRO A 86 -13.72 5.79 7.23
CA PRO A 86 -12.75 4.69 7.41
C PRO A 86 -12.40 3.97 6.10
N SER A 87 -13.37 3.82 5.19
CA SER A 87 -13.16 3.20 3.88
C SER A 87 -12.19 3.98 2.99
N GLY A 88 -12.03 5.29 3.18
CA GLY A 88 -11.06 6.10 2.45
C GLY A 88 -9.63 5.61 2.62
N VAL A 89 -9.27 5.21 3.84
CA VAL A 89 -7.93 4.71 4.15
C VAL A 89 -7.71 3.32 3.51
N LEU A 90 -8.74 2.48 3.50
CA LEU A 90 -8.69 1.20 2.79
C LEU A 90 -8.55 1.40 1.28
N LEU A 91 -9.27 2.34 0.68
CA LEU A 91 -9.13 2.68 -0.73
C LEU A 91 -7.73 3.20 -1.06
N ALA A 92 -7.16 4.05 -0.19
CA ALA A 92 -5.79 4.53 -0.34
C ALA A 92 -4.78 3.38 -0.29
N LYS A 93 -4.93 2.42 0.63
CA LYS A 93 -4.12 1.19 0.71
C LYS A 93 -4.16 0.41 -0.61
N CYS A 94 -5.37 0.19 -1.14
CA CYS A 94 -5.58 -0.52 -2.39
C CYS A 94 -4.93 0.21 -3.57
N ALA A 95 -5.16 1.52 -3.68
CA ALA A 95 -4.59 2.35 -4.75
C ALA A 95 -3.06 2.34 -4.71
N MET A 96 -2.45 2.43 -3.53
CA MET A 96 -1.00 2.33 -3.35
C MET A 96 -0.46 0.97 -3.79
N GLY A 97 -1.15 -0.13 -3.42
CA GLY A 97 -0.76 -1.49 -3.83
C GLY A 97 -0.80 -1.67 -5.35
N VAL A 98 -1.87 -1.20 -6.01
CA VAL A 98 -2.00 -1.18 -7.48
C VAL A 98 -0.87 -0.36 -8.11
N PHE A 99 -0.59 0.83 -7.56
CA PHE A 99 0.43 1.73 -8.07
C PHE A 99 1.83 1.11 -8.00
N VAL A 100 2.20 0.48 -6.89
CA VAL A 100 3.49 -0.20 -6.72
C VAL A 100 3.63 -1.36 -7.71
N LEU A 101 2.62 -2.23 -7.83
CA LEU A 101 2.69 -3.33 -8.79
C LEU A 101 2.75 -2.83 -10.25
N TRP A 102 2.03 -1.76 -10.57
CA TRP A 102 2.12 -1.12 -11.88
C TRP A 102 3.53 -0.61 -12.17
N LEU A 103 4.17 0.09 -11.22
CA LEU A 103 5.55 0.56 -11.36
C LEU A 103 6.52 -0.60 -11.58
N ILE A 104 6.40 -1.67 -10.80
CA ILE A 104 7.25 -2.86 -10.92
C ILE A 104 7.06 -3.51 -12.29
N MET A 105 5.82 -3.70 -12.73
CA MET A 105 5.53 -4.28 -14.04
C MET A 105 6.12 -3.42 -15.17
N ARG A 106 6.06 -2.09 -15.05
CA ARG A 106 6.65 -1.14 -16.02
C ARG A 106 8.18 -1.21 -16.04
N ILE A 107 8.83 -1.27 -14.88
CA ILE A 107 10.30 -1.29 -14.77
C ILE A 107 10.84 -2.64 -15.25
N VAL A 108 10.30 -3.74 -14.74
CA VAL A 108 10.72 -5.11 -15.09
C VAL A 108 10.47 -5.39 -16.57
N GLY A 109 9.31 -4.97 -17.11
CA GLY A 109 8.99 -5.12 -18.52
C GLY A 109 9.99 -4.42 -19.45
N ARG A 110 10.51 -3.26 -19.05
CA ARG A 110 11.55 -2.54 -19.80
C ARG A 110 12.91 -3.25 -19.75
N GLN A 111 13.24 -3.91 -18.65
CA GLN A 111 14.54 -4.55 -18.43
C GLN A 111 14.61 -5.97 -19.02
N LEU A 112 13.63 -6.83 -18.71
CA LEU A 112 13.69 -8.25 -19.08
C LEU A 112 13.25 -8.53 -20.51
N ARG A 113 12.48 -7.63 -21.14
CA ARG A 113 11.92 -7.77 -22.50
C ARG A 113 11.20 -9.11 -22.75
N SER A 114 10.72 -9.75 -21.69
CA SER A 114 9.97 -11.00 -21.71
C SER A 114 8.75 -10.88 -20.81
N ALA A 115 7.57 -11.06 -21.39
CA ALA A 115 6.30 -10.97 -20.67
C ALA A 115 6.19 -12.01 -19.56
N MET A 116 6.63 -13.25 -19.81
CA MET A 116 6.57 -14.34 -18.83
C MET A 116 7.36 -14.00 -17.56
N PHE A 117 8.61 -13.54 -17.69
CA PHE A 117 9.41 -13.15 -16.54
C PHE A 117 8.87 -11.90 -15.86
N THR A 118 8.32 -10.96 -16.63
CA THR A 118 7.70 -9.74 -16.07
C THR A 118 6.52 -10.09 -15.15
N TYR A 119 5.59 -10.93 -15.62
CA TYR A 119 4.48 -11.36 -14.79
C TYR A 119 4.92 -12.26 -13.63
N GLY A 120 5.91 -13.13 -13.85
CA GLY A 120 6.46 -13.99 -12.79
C GLY A 120 7.06 -13.19 -11.63
N VAL A 121 7.90 -12.19 -11.92
CA VAL A 121 8.46 -11.29 -10.90
C VAL A 121 7.37 -10.47 -10.22
N THR A 122 6.43 -9.92 -10.99
CA THR A 122 5.32 -9.13 -10.43
C THR A 122 4.44 -9.97 -9.49
N LEU A 123 4.21 -11.24 -9.83
CA LEU A 123 3.48 -12.18 -8.97
C LEU A 123 4.23 -12.46 -7.66
N LEU A 124 5.55 -12.68 -7.72
CA LEU A 124 6.36 -12.86 -6.51
C LEU A 124 6.27 -11.65 -5.57
N VAL A 125 6.27 -10.44 -6.13
CA VAL A 125 6.08 -9.22 -5.32
C VAL A 125 4.66 -9.16 -4.75
N ALA A 126 3.64 -9.43 -5.56
CA ALA A 126 2.25 -9.43 -5.09
C ALA A 126 2.03 -10.41 -3.92
N VAL A 127 2.67 -11.58 -3.95
CA VAL A 127 2.64 -12.53 -2.83
C VAL A 127 3.37 -11.98 -1.59
N ASN A 128 4.53 -11.34 -1.76
CA ASN A 128 5.28 -10.77 -0.63
C ASN A 128 4.54 -9.61 0.06
N LEU A 129 3.76 -8.83 -0.69
CA LEU A 129 2.90 -7.78 -0.11
C LEU A 129 1.91 -8.33 0.94
N MET A 130 1.57 -9.62 0.91
CA MET A 130 0.66 -10.22 1.90
C MET A 130 1.16 -10.14 3.35
N LEU A 131 2.48 -10.11 3.56
CA LEU A 131 3.07 -10.31 4.89
C LEU A 131 3.08 -9.04 5.74
N PHE A 132 3.27 -7.87 5.13
CA PHE A 132 3.48 -6.61 5.87
C PHE A 132 2.74 -5.39 5.30
N TRP A 133 1.83 -5.56 4.34
CA TRP A 133 1.03 -4.45 3.81
C TRP A 133 -0.13 -4.09 4.74
N ASN A 134 0.21 -3.63 5.94
CA ASN A 134 -0.72 -3.07 6.92
C ASN A 134 -0.80 -1.55 6.74
N LEU A 135 -1.93 -0.97 7.15
CA LEU A 135 -2.11 0.48 7.21
C LEU A 135 -1.41 1.02 8.45
N ARG A 136 -0.09 1.04 8.38
CA ARG A 136 0.79 1.65 9.35
C ARG A 136 1.88 2.34 8.55
N PRO A 137 2.06 3.67 8.69
CA PRO A 137 3.27 4.30 8.19
C PRO A 137 4.43 3.61 8.92
N HIS A 138 5.29 2.94 8.17
CA HIS A 138 6.52 2.40 8.72
C HIS A 138 7.64 3.40 8.44
N VAL A 139 8.66 3.36 9.29
CA VAL A 139 9.94 4.03 9.06
C VAL A 139 10.57 3.58 7.74
#